data_AF-A0A1G8VKL9-F1
#
_entry.id   AF-A0A1G8VKL9-F1
#
_cell.length_a   1.000
_cell.length_b   1.000
_cell.length_c   1.000
_cell.angle_alpha   90.00
_cell.angle_beta   90.00
_cell.angle_gamma   90.00
#
_symmetry.space_group_name_H-M   'P 1'
#
loop_
_entity.id
_entity.type
_entity.pdbx_description
1 polymer ?
#
loop_
_entity_poly.entity_id
_entity_poly.type
_entity_poly.pdbx_seq_one_letter_code
_entity_poly.pdbx_strand_id
1 'polypeptide(L)'
;MPKRNIPAVQATYHLLAVDSDGHEIPDPDVNGGRTTDEIIRLLKAAPVTDVFLWSHGWKGDVPAAYEQYDKWVGAFSGLPADRALMEKSRPGFKELHVGLHWPSLAWGDETPAVGDSFAPQLSFTVDTLVDQYAVPLGDTPAVREALGQLFAELRTNAAALELTPKARDAYFALDRALALGADGTPGEGAADRASFNPDQTVETAQDEVSFGSGASGSLLSPLRQLTFWTMKKRASKIGELFLHGFIARLMTENPYVRVHLMGHSFGCIVMSSALAGPHATSPLPRPVASCVLVQGAMSLWAYASKIPFEDGVAGYFSRVLADSKVSGPIVTTRSKHDYAVGKLYPWAAGVANQFAYDTLPQFGAIGAFGICGTPTESLLMRPATEAYDLKSSVIYNVDGSQFICKIDGVSGAHSDIAGPEVAHLIWQAALPV
;
A
#
# COMPACT_ATOMS: atom_id res chain seq x y z
N MET A 1 22.19 -5.86 6.45
CA MET A 1 21.85 -6.47 7.74
C MET A 1 20.35 -6.70 7.79
N PRO A 2 19.91 -7.95 7.56
CA PRO A 2 18.49 -8.31 7.47
C PRO A 2 17.82 -8.05 8.81
N LYS A 3 18.55 -8.22 9.92
CA LYS A 3 18.09 -7.92 11.26
C LYS A 3 18.44 -6.48 11.63
N ARG A 4 17.42 -5.69 11.94
CA ARG A 4 17.53 -4.33 12.46
C ARG A 4 17.26 -4.35 13.96
N ASN A 5 18.07 -3.59 14.71
CA ASN A 5 17.88 -3.37 16.15
C ASN A 5 17.38 -1.95 16.38
N ILE A 6 16.45 -1.77 17.30
CA ILE A 6 15.94 -0.48 17.77
C ILE A 6 16.30 -0.38 19.27
N PRO A 7 17.51 0.10 19.62
CA PRO A 7 18.02 0.02 20.98
C PRO A 7 17.15 0.74 22.01
N ALA A 8 16.53 1.86 21.63
CA ALA A 8 15.72 2.70 22.51
C ALA A 8 14.55 1.95 23.17
N VAL A 9 14.01 0.93 22.51
CA VAL A 9 12.89 0.10 23.00
C VAL A 9 13.24 -1.39 23.06
N GLN A 10 14.54 -1.72 22.93
CA GLN A 10 15.05 -3.11 22.91
C GLN A 10 14.33 -4.04 21.92
N ALA A 11 13.85 -3.48 20.81
CA ALA A 11 13.10 -4.22 19.79
C ALA A 11 14.01 -4.61 18.62
N THR A 12 13.61 -5.65 17.89
CA THR A 12 14.28 -6.09 16.67
C THR A 12 13.28 -6.53 15.62
N TYR A 13 13.57 -6.29 14.35
CA TYR A 13 12.80 -6.83 13.24
C TYR A 13 13.73 -7.31 12.11
N HIS A 14 13.18 -8.15 11.24
CA HIS A 14 13.83 -8.57 10.01
C HIS A 14 13.26 -7.82 8.82
N LEU A 15 14.10 -7.27 7.95
CA LEU A 15 13.68 -6.69 6.67
C LEU A 15 13.81 -7.74 5.57
N LEU A 16 12.68 -8.08 4.97
CA LEU A 16 12.58 -8.91 3.79
C LEU A 16 12.44 -8.00 2.57
N ALA A 17 13.35 -8.11 1.60
CA ALA A 17 13.32 -7.29 0.40
C ALA A 17 12.98 -8.13 -0.82
N VAL A 18 12.13 -7.60 -1.70
CA VAL A 18 11.81 -8.21 -3.00
C VAL A 18 12.01 -7.21 -4.13
N ASP A 19 12.27 -7.72 -5.33
CA ASP A 19 12.32 -6.93 -6.56
C ASP A 19 10.91 -6.59 -7.09
N SER A 20 10.84 -5.93 -8.24
CA SER A 20 9.58 -5.53 -8.90
C SER A 20 8.72 -6.71 -9.35
N ASP A 21 9.29 -7.91 -9.44
CA ASP A 21 8.60 -9.14 -9.82
C ASP A 21 8.19 -10.00 -8.63
N GLY A 22 8.57 -9.60 -7.41
CA GLY A 22 8.30 -10.34 -6.19
C GLY A 22 9.31 -11.44 -5.91
N HIS A 23 10.48 -11.44 -6.56
CA HIS A 23 11.57 -12.34 -6.18
C HIS A 23 12.32 -11.76 -4.98
N GLU A 24 12.62 -12.62 -4.01
CA GLU A 24 13.43 -12.24 -2.85
C GLU A 24 14.82 -11.78 -3.29
N ILE A 25 15.20 -10.58 -2.87
CA ILE A 25 16.55 -10.06 -3.05
C ILE A 25 17.43 -10.69 -1.98
N PRO A 26 18.50 -11.42 -2.36
CA PRO A 26 19.37 -12.04 -1.38
C PRO A 26 20.05 -11.00 -0.48
N ASP A 27 20.13 -11.25 0.82
CA ASP A 27 20.87 -10.42 1.76
C ASP A 27 22.27 -11.03 1.99
N PRO A 28 23.36 -10.28 1.70
CA PRO A 28 24.73 -10.78 1.84
C PRO A 28 25.11 -11.14 3.28
N ASP A 29 24.39 -10.62 4.29
CA ASP A 29 24.62 -10.91 5.70
C ASP A 29 23.85 -12.17 6.18
N VAL A 30 23.02 -12.80 5.33
CA VAL A 30 22.34 -14.06 5.63
C VAL A 30 23.14 -15.25 5.08
N ASN A 31 23.53 -16.17 5.97
CA ASN A 31 24.17 -17.42 5.53
C ASN A 31 23.17 -18.29 4.74
N GLY A 32 23.42 -18.46 3.44
CA GLY A 32 22.48 -19.08 2.48
C GLY A 32 21.64 -18.10 1.66
N GLY A 33 21.79 -16.78 1.87
CA GLY A 33 21.33 -15.70 0.99
C GLY A 33 19.87 -15.25 1.16
N ARG A 34 18.95 -16.08 1.67
CA ARG A 34 17.52 -15.71 1.78
C ARG A 34 17.08 -15.41 3.22
N THR A 35 16.58 -14.19 3.44
CA THR A 35 15.99 -13.75 4.70
C THR A 35 14.76 -14.59 5.09
N THR A 36 13.97 -15.07 4.13
CA THR A 36 12.86 -16.00 4.41
C THR A 36 13.35 -17.30 5.07
N ASP A 37 14.46 -17.86 4.61
CA ASP A 37 15.05 -19.08 5.19
C ASP A 37 15.59 -18.84 6.60
N GLU A 38 16.18 -17.67 6.84
CA GLU A 38 16.62 -17.24 8.19
C GLU A 38 15.43 -17.14 9.15
N ILE A 39 14.35 -16.47 8.74
CA ILE A 39 13.15 -16.33 9.57
C ILE A 39 12.55 -17.70 9.90
N ILE A 40 12.49 -18.61 8.94
CA ILE A 40 12.00 -19.98 9.18
C ILE A 40 12.91 -20.74 10.13
N ARG A 41 14.23 -20.55 10.04
CA ARG A 41 15.18 -21.15 11.00
C ARG A 41 14.98 -20.60 12.41
N LEU A 42 14.80 -19.29 12.56
CA LEU A 42 14.51 -18.65 13.84
C LEU A 42 13.18 -19.15 14.43
N LEU A 43 12.15 -19.28 13.60
CA LEU A 43 10.83 -19.79 13.98
C LEU A 43 10.91 -21.24 14.51
N LYS A 44 11.82 -22.06 13.98
CA LYS A 44 12.06 -23.44 14.43
C LYS A 44 12.95 -23.52 15.68
N ALA A 45 13.90 -22.61 15.82
CA ALA A 45 14.90 -22.63 16.90
C ALA A 45 14.45 -21.91 18.17
N ALA A 46 13.57 -20.91 18.05
CA ALA A 46 13.06 -20.12 19.15
C ALA A 46 11.56 -20.37 19.35
N PRO A 47 11.03 -20.22 20.57
CA PRO A 47 9.60 -20.39 20.85
C PRO A 47 8.80 -19.16 20.39
N VAL A 48 8.95 -18.73 19.14
CA VAL A 48 8.16 -17.63 18.56
C VAL A 48 6.70 -18.08 18.47
N THR A 49 5.82 -17.31 19.09
CA THR A 49 4.37 -17.61 19.16
C THR A 49 3.56 -16.75 18.21
N ASP A 50 4.06 -15.56 17.87
CA ASP A 50 3.34 -14.55 17.09
C ASP A 50 4.32 -13.85 16.13
N VAL A 51 3.97 -13.79 14.84
CA VAL A 51 4.73 -13.11 13.80
C VAL A 51 3.92 -11.92 13.30
N PHE A 52 4.47 -10.73 13.43
CA PHE A 52 3.90 -9.48 12.91
C PHE A 52 4.57 -9.15 11.58
N LEU A 53 3.80 -9.21 10.49
CA LEU A 53 4.23 -8.82 9.15
C LEU A 53 3.80 -7.38 8.87
N TRP A 54 4.73 -6.56 8.39
CA TRP A 54 4.54 -5.12 8.17
C TRP A 54 4.80 -4.78 6.70
N SER A 55 3.87 -4.14 6.00
CA SER A 55 4.09 -3.68 4.62
C SER A 55 3.90 -2.18 4.53
N HIS A 56 4.95 -1.51 4.05
CA HIS A 56 4.90 -0.07 3.80
C HIS A 56 4.10 0.25 2.53
N GLY A 57 3.61 1.48 2.46
CA GLY A 57 3.00 2.06 1.27
C GLY A 57 4.05 2.49 0.24
N TRP A 58 3.91 3.72 -0.23
CA TRP A 58 4.75 4.35 -1.25
C TRP A 58 6.12 4.80 -0.67
N LYS A 59 7.19 4.03 -0.91
CA LYS A 59 8.57 4.27 -0.43
C LYS A 59 9.59 3.80 -1.47
N GLY A 60 10.68 4.56 -1.65
CA GLY A 60 11.60 4.38 -2.79
C GLY A 60 12.75 3.44 -2.59
N ASP A 61 13.29 3.40 -1.38
CA ASP A 61 14.50 2.65 -1.11
C ASP A 61 14.44 1.94 0.25
N VAL A 62 15.40 1.03 0.42
CA VAL A 62 15.59 0.26 1.64
C VAL A 62 15.81 1.16 2.87
N PRO A 63 16.62 2.25 2.81
CA PRO A 63 16.73 3.22 3.91
C PRO A 63 15.40 3.83 4.35
N ALA A 64 14.55 4.28 3.43
CA ALA A 64 13.26 4.86 3.77
C ALA A 64 12.29 3.81 4.36
N ALA A 65 12.39 2.55 3.91
CA ALA A 65 11.68 1.44 4.53
C ALA A 65 12.16 1.20 5.96
N TYR A 66 13.47 1.17 6.22
CA TYR A 66 14.03 1.06 7.57
C TYR A 66 13.55 2.19 8.48
N GLU A 67 13.56 3.45 8.02
CA GLU A 67 13.07 4.57 8.83
C GLU A 67 11.61 4.38 9.24
N GLN A 68 10.77 3.92 8.30
CA GLN A 68 9.34 3.69 8.56
C GLN A 68 9.14 2.55 9.57
N TYR A 69 9.83 1.42 9.38
CA TYR A 69 9.72 0.27 10.28
C TYR A 69 10.34 0.53 11.65
N ASP A 70 11.44 1.30 11.73
CA ASP A 70 12.02 1.76 12.99
C ASP A 70 10.97 2.55 13.80
N LYS A 71 10.18 3.40 13.14
CA LYS A 71 9.08 4.16 13.78
C LYS A 71 7.92 3.25 14.21
N TRP A 72 7.43 2.37 13.34
CA TRP A 72 6.27 1.51 13.66
C TRP A 72 6.57 0.46 14.71
N VAL A 73 7.64 -0.31 14.53
CA VAL A 73 8.06 -1.32 15.51
C VAL A 73 8.50 -0.62 16.80
N GLY A 74 9.14 0.55 16.69
CA GLY A 74 9.46 1.41 17.82
C GLY A 74 8.24 1.80 18.65
N ALA A 75 7.20 2.33 18.00
CA ALA A 75 5.95 2.70 18.65
C ALA A 75 5.22 1.50 19.26
N PHE A 76 5.17 0.37 18.53
CA PHE A 76 4.57 -0.88 19.01
C PHE A 76 5.28 -1.41 20.26
N SER A 77 6.61 -1.54 20.23
CA SER A 77 7.39 -2.02 21.36
C SER A 77 7.51 -1.00 22.51
N GLY A 78 7.23 0.27 22.24
CA GLY A 78 7.19 1.36 23.22
C GLY A 78 5.96 1.36 24.14
N LEU A 79 5.05 0.38 24.02
CA LEU A 79 3.82 0.26 24.82
C LEU A 79 3.90 -0.93 25.80
N PRO A 80 4.57 -0.79 26.96
CA PRO A 80 4.77 -1.89 27.90
C PRO A 80 3.45 -2.39 28.53
N ALA A 81 2.42 -1.54 28.63
CA ALA A 81 1.11 -1.94 29.15
C ALA A 81 0.40 -2.93 28.22
N ASP A 82 0.42 -2.69 26.91
CA ASP A 82 -0.13 -3.62 25.92
C ASP A 82 0.66 -4.92 25.86
N ARG A 83 1.99 -4.85 25.92
CA ARG A 83 2.83 -6.05 26.00
C ARG A 83 2.47 -6.89 27.23
N ALA A 84 2.36 -6.27 28.40
CA ALA A 84 1.99 -6.97 29.63
C ALA A 84 0.59 -7.60 29.54
N LEU A 85 -0.36 -6.92 28.87
CA LEU A 85 -1.69 -7.46 28.61
C LEU A 85 -1.64 -8.68 27.66
N MET A 86 -0.81 -8.62 26.61
CA MET A 86 -0.61 -9.76 25.72
C MET A 86 0.02 -10.94 26.46
N GLU A 87 1.08 -10.73 27.22
CA GLU A 87 1.77 -11.77 27.99
C GLU A 87 0.83 -12.43 29.02
N LYS A 88 -0.07 -11.64 29.63
CA LYS A 88 -1.13 -12.15 30.50
C LYS A 88 -2.17 -12.99 29.75
N SER A 89 -2.59 -12.53 28.58
CA SER A 89 -3.61 -13.20 27.75
C SER A 89 -3.05 -14.43 27.03
N ARG A 90 -1.73 -14.47 26.81
CA ARG A 90 -1.03 -15.51 26.07
C ARG A 90 0.30 -15.84 26.77
N PRO A 91 0.28 -16.74 27.77
CA PRO A 91 1.49 -17.17 28.44
C PRO A 91 2.54 -17.69 27.46
N GLY A 92 3.78 -17.24 27.61
CA GLY A 92 4.88 -17.59 26.70
C GLY A 92 4.89 -16.79 25.40
N PHE A 93 4.13 -15.69 25.32
CA PHE A 93 4.16 -14.77 24.19
C PHE A 93 5.59 -14.38 23.83
N LYS A 94 5.93 -14.58 22.56
CA LYS A 94 7.20 -14.19 21.96
C LYS A 94 6.98 -13.77 20.52
N GLU A 95 7.19 -12.49 20.29
CA GLU A 95 6.98 -11.82 19.02
C GLU A 95 8.19 -11.91 18.08
N LEU A 96 7.91 -11.95 16.79
CA LEU A 96 8.87 -11.70 15.72
C LEU A 96 8.29 -10.69 14.73
N HIS A 97 9.03 -9.63 14.44
CA HIS A 97 8.64 -8.59 13.49
C HIS A 97 9.35 -8.80 12.15
N VAL A 98 8.60 -8.74 11.05
CA VAL A 98 9.14 -8.81 9.69
C VAL A 98 8.57 -7.67 8.84
N GLY A 99 9.42 -6.73 8.45
CA GLY A 99 9.07 -5.69 7.48
C GLY A 99 9.31 -6.19 6.05
N LEU A 100 8.39 -5.94 5.14
CA LEU A 100 8.51 -6.24 3.72
C LEU A 100 8.84 -4.97 2.92
N HIS A 101 10.07 -4.87 2.45
CA HIS A 101 10.43 -3.89 1.44
C HIS A 101 10.10 -4.39 0.03
N TRP A 102 9.41 -3.54 -0.72
CA TRP A 102 9.13 -3.72 -2.13
C TRP A 102 9.24 -2.37 -2.86
N PRO A 103 9.66 -2.33 -4.14
CA PRO A 103 9.87 -1.07 -4.85
C PRO A 103 8.52 -0.43 -5.18
N SER A 104 8.12 0.59 -4.41
CA SER A 104 6.76 1.16 -4.45
C SER A 104 6.67 2.66 -4.70
N LEU A 105 7.82 3.35 -4.82
CA LEU A 105 7.93 4.74 -5.28
C LEU A 105 8.76 4.70 -6.56
N ALA A 106 8.19 5.17 -7.66
CA ALA A 106 8.90 5.20 -8.93
C ALA A 106 9.97 6.30 -8.95
N TRP A 107 9.61 7.52 -8.54
CA TRP A 107 10.49 8.69 -8.50
C TRP A 107 10.13 9.57 -7.29
N GLY A 108 11.15 10.06 -6.57
CA GLY A 108 11.01 10.84 -5.33
C GLY A 108 10.39 12.23 -5.50
N ASP A 109 9.07 12.31 -5.61
CA ASP A 109 8.33 13.56 -5.89
C ASP A 109 7.73 14.27 -4.67
N GLU A 110 7.90 13.77 -3.45
CA GLU A 110 7.20 14.31 -2.25
C GLU A 110 8.00 15.36 -1.45
N THR A 111 8.98 16.07 -2.03
CA THR A 111 9.58 17.24 -1.38
C THR A 111 8.85 18.54 -1.74
N PRO A 112 8.20 19.23 -0.80
CA PRO A 112 7.75 20.60 -1.01
C PRO A 112 8.98 21.51 -1.02
N ALA A 113 9.10 22.32 -2.08
CA ALA A 113 10.08 23.41 -2.25
C ALA A 113 11.53 22.99 -2.52
N VAL A 114 11.80 22.52 -3.74
CA VAL A 114 12.63 23.26 -4.71
C VAL A 114 11.93 23.11 -6.06
N GLY A 115 11.71 24.21 -6.79
CA GLY A 115 10.83 24.25 -7.96
C GLY A 115 11.05 23.13 -8.98
N ASP A 116 9.98 22.71 -9.63
CA ASP A 116 10.02 22.05 -10.92
C ASP A 116 10.89 20.77 -11.05
N SER A 117 10.71 19.75 -10.19
CA SER A 117 11.33 18.42 -10.43
C SER A 117 10.80 17.65 -11.66
N PHE A 118 9.86 18.24 -12.40
CA PHE A 118 9.35 17.80 -13.70
C PHE A 118 9.28 18.95 -14.73
N ALA A 119 9.91 20.11 -14.49
CA ALA A 119 10.30 20.90 -15.67
C ALA A 119 11.14 19.97 -16.53
N PRO A 120 11.08 20.06 -17.87
CA PRO A 120 12.16 19.54 -18.66
C PRO A 120 13.41 20.20 -18.07
N GLN A 121 14.19 19.45 -17.30
CA GLN A 121 15.54 19.81 -16.99
C GLN A 121 16.17 19.78 -18.39
N LEU A 122 16.14 20.92 -19.07
CA LEU A 122 16.51 21.09 -20.49
C LEU A 122 17.96 20.62 -20.74
N SER A 123 18.69 20.26 -19.68
CA SER A 123 19.99 19.61 -19.64
C SER A 123 20.01 18.10 -19.89
N PHE A 124 18.91 17.34 -19.71
CA PHE A 124 18.93 15.89 -19.91
C PHE A 124 18.54 15.50 -21.34
N THR A 125 19.13 14.41 -21.84
CA THR A 125 18.77 13.83 -23.14
C THR A 125 17.49 12.99 -22.99
N VAL A 126 16.82 12.72 -24.11
CA VAL A 126 15.68 11.79 -24.12
C VAL A 126 16.10 10.43 -23.57
N ASP A 127 17.30 9.94 -23.93
CA ASP A 127 17.82 8.66 -23.45
C ASP A 127 17.96 8.63 -21.92
N THR A 128 18.47 9.69 -21.30
CA THR A 128 18.58 9.75 -19.83
C THR A 128 17.21 9.76 -19.15
N LEU A 129 16.22 10.44 -19.73
CA LEU A 129 14.84 10.38 -19.23
C LEU A 129 14.25 8.99 -19.40
N VAL A 130 14.47 8.31 -20.53
CA VAL A 130 14.02 6.93 -20.70
C VAL A 130 14.67 6.00 -19.68
N ASP A 131 15.98 6.09 -19.47
CA ASP A 131 16.69 5.27 -18.49
C ASP A 131 16.16 5.46 -17.06
N GLN A 132 15.89 6.70 -16.67
CA GLN A 132 15.36 7.01 -15.34
C GLN A 132 13.91 6.52 -15.15
N TYR A 133 13.07 6.62 -16.18
CA TYR A 133 11.64 6.35 -16.06
C TYR A 133 11.24 4.92 -16.41
N ALA A 134 12.05 4.20 -17.20
CA ALA A 134 11.73 2.84 -17.59
C ALA A 134 11.91 1.85 -16.44
N VAL A 135 12.95 2.01 -15.60
CA VAL A 135 13.29 1.07 -14.52
C VAL A 135 12.11 0.82 -13.55
N PRO A 136 11.47 1.84 -12.96
CA PRO A 136 10.37 1.61 -12.05
C PRO A 136 9.09 1.12 -12.74
N LEU A 137 9.04 1.16 -14.07
CA LEU A 137 7.95 0.70 -14.91
C LEU A 137 8.21 -0.68 -15.55
N GLY A 138 9.27 -1.38 -15.09
CA GLY A 138 9.60 -2.74 -15.50
C GLY A 138 10.60 -2.86 -16.65
N ASP A 139 11.10 -1.73 -17.16
CA ASP A 139 12.22 -1.62 -18.11
C ASP A 139 12.11 -2.45 -19.40
N THR A 140 10.88 -2.74 -19.85
CA THR A 140 10.68 -3.53 -21.07
C THR A 140 10.97 -2.71 -22.33
N PRO A 141 11.31 -3.35 -23.48
CA PRO A 141 11.50 -2.63 -24.74
C PRO A 141 10.29 -1.76 -25.14
N ALA A 142 9.07 -2.27 -24.92
CA ALA A 142 7.84 -1.53 -25.23
C ALA A 142 7.64 -0.30 -24.31
N VAL A 143 7.97 -0.42 -23.02
CA VAL A 143 7.95 0.70 -22.08
C VAL A 143 8.96 1.77 -22.49
N ARG A 144 10.20 1.35 -22.81
CA ARG A 144 11.26 2.26 -23.27
C ARG A 144 10.91 2.97 -24.56
N GLU A 145 10.33 2.26 -25.52
CA GLU A 145 9.88 2.84 -26.80
C GLU A 145 8.80 3.90 -26.57
N ALA A 146 7.76 3.58 -25.79
CA ALA A 146 6.68 4.52 -25.50
C ALA A 146 7.18 5.77 -24.75
N LEU A 147 8.06 5.60 -23.75
CA LEU A 147 8.68 6.72 -23.04
C LEU A 147 9.59 7.56 -23.96
N GLY A 148 10.35 6.92 -24.85
CA GLY A 148 11.20 7.60 -25.82
C GLY A 148 10.39 8.48 -26.77
N GLN A 149 9.29 7.94 -27.30
CA GLN A 149 8.35 8.69 -28.13
C GLN A 149 7.73 9.87 -27.37
N LEU A 150 7.29 9.63 -26.12
CA LEU A 150 6.71 10.66 -25.26
C LEU A 150 7.68 11.80 -24.99
N PHE A 151 8.88 11.51 -24.48
CA PHE A 151 9.86 12.54 -24.12
C PHE A 151 10.42 13.27 -25.34
N ALA A 152 10.60 12.60 -26.48
CA ALA A 152 10.97 13.26 -27.73
C ALA A 152 9.91 14.26 -28.19
N GLU A 153 8.63 13.88 -28.10
CA GLU A 153 7.51 14.73 -28.49
C GLU A 153 7.33 15.92 -27.53
N LEU A 154 7.39 15.68 -26.22
CA LEU A 154 7.32 16.74 -25.20
C LEU A 154 8.50 17.72 -25.31
N ARG A 155 9.71 17.23 -25.65
CA ARG A 155 10.87 18.09 -25.89
C ARG A 155 10.70 18.93 -27.15
N THR A 156 10.18 18.34 -28.23
CA THR A 156 9.95 19.02 -29.51
C THR A 156 8.87 20.10 -29.37
N ASN A 157 7.84 19.82 -28.56
CA ASN A 157 6.70 20.70 -28.36
C ASN A 157 6.66 21.24 -26.91
N ALA A 158 7.79 21.69 -26.38
CA ALA A 158 7.91 22.10 -24.97
C ALA A 158 7.00 23.27 -24.56
N ALA A 159 6.49 24.03 -25.53
CA ALA A 159 5.56 25.14 -25.30
C ALA A 159 4.07 24.73 -25.44
N ALA A 160 3.77 23.45 -25.72
CA ALA A 160 2.40 22.97 -25.80
C ALA A 160 1.72 23.06 -24.43
N LEU A 161 0.44 23.43 -24.44
CA LEU A 161 -0.43 23.46 -23.25
C LEU A 161 -1.36 22.24 -23.20
N GLU A 162 -1.48 21.52 -24.31
CA GLU A 162 -2.31 20.34 -24.49
C GLU A 162 -1.48 19.21 -25.12
N LEU A 163 -1.95 17.97 -25.01
CA LEU A 163 -1.25 16.83 -25.60
C LEU A 163 -1.39 16.83 -27.14
N THR A 164 -0.25 16.78 -27.81
CA THR A 164 -0.22 16.51 -29.25
C THR A 164 -0.76 15.10 -29.53
N PRO A 165 -1.25 14.82 -30.75
CA PRO A 165 -1.69 13.46 -31.11
C PRO A 165 -0.62 12.40 -30.85
N LYS A 166 0.66 12.72 -31.11
CA LYS A 166 1.79 11.81 -30.87
C LYS A 166 2.03 11.55 -29.39
N ALA A 167 1.91 12.58 -28.54
CA ALA A 167 2.06 12.41 -27.09
C ALA A 167 0.94 11.52 -26.53
N ARG A 168 -0.30 11.69 -27.02
CA ARG A 168 -1.43 10.81 -26.68
C ARG A 168 -1.18 9.37 -27.11
N ASP A 169 -0.75 9.16 -28.35
CA ASP A 169 -0.45 7.83 -28.87
C ASP A 169 0.65 7.14 -28.05
N ALA A 170 1.68 7.88 -27.65
CA ALA A 170 2.73 7.40 -26.75
C ALA A 170 2.20 7.02 -25.36
N TYR A 171 1.28 7.80 -24.79
CA TYR A 171 0.62 7.46 -23.53
C TYR A 171 -0.24 6.19 -23.63
N PHE A 172 -1.02 6.04 -24.70
CA PHE A 172 -1.79 4.81 -24.93
C PHE A 172 -0.88 3.60 -25.19
N ALA A 173 0.26 3.81 -25.88
CA ALA A 173 1.26 2.76 -26.04
C ALA A 173 1.85 2.34 -24.68
N LEU A 174 2.12 3.31 -23.79
CA LEU A 174 2.61 3.04 -22.45
C LEU A 174 1.59 2.29 -21.58
N ASP A 175 0.32 2.70 -21.55
CA ASP A 175 -0.74 1.99 -20.80
C ASP A 175 -0.88 0.52 -21.27
N ARG A 176 -0.82 0.28 -22.59
CA ARG A 176 -0.77 -1.08 -23.15
C ARG A 176 0.48 -1.85 -22.74
N ALA A 177 1.65 -1.23 -22.80
CA ALA A 177 2.93 -1.88 -22.45
C ALA A 177 2.99 -2.26 -20.96
N LEU A 178 2.38 -1.47 -20.08
CA LEU A 178 2.27 -1.74 -18.65
C LEU A 178 1.18 -2.80 -18.32
N ALA A 179 0.36 -3.16 -19.32
CA ALA A 179 -0.76 -4.08 -19.20
C ALA A 179 -1.66 -3.72 -18.02
N LEU A 180 -2.01 -2.44 -17.88
CA LEU A 180 -2.82 -1.94 -16.76
C LEU A 180 -4.33 -2.13 -16.97
N GLY A 181 -4.76 -2.66 -18.11
CA GLY A 181 -6.13 -2.62 -18.68
C GLY A 181 -7.30 -2.56 -17.70
N ALA A 182 -8.34 -1.80 -18.09
CA ALA A 182 -9.51 -1.49 -17.26
C ALA A 182 -10.54 -2.63 -17.10
N ASP A 183 -10.22 -3.84 -17.56
CA ASP A 183 -11.14 -5.00 -17.54
C ASP A 183 -11.00 -5.87 -16.28
N GLY A 184 -10.24 -5.42 -15.27
CA GLY A 184 -10.07 -6.15 -14.00
C GLY A 184 -11.19 -5.88 -13.00
N THR A 185 -11.24 -6.66 -11.93
CA THR A 185 -12.32 -6.57 -10.92
C THR A 185 -12.06 -5.39 -9.97
N PRO A 186 -13.08 -4.62 -9.53
CA PRO A 186 -12.85 -3.58 -8.53
C PRO A 186 -12.22 -4.13 -7.24
N GLY A 187 -11.15 -3.49 -6.79
CA GLY A 187 -10.27 -3.98 -5.71
C GLY A 187 -9.03 -4.75 -6.17
N GLU A 188 -8.94 -5.16 -7.44
CA GLU A 188 -7.78 -5.83 -8.04
C GLU A 188 -6.68 -4.80 -8.35
N GLY A 189 -6.04 -4.26 -7.31
CA GLY A 189 -4.91 -3.34 -7.45
C GLY A 189 -5.18 -2.18 -8.42
N ALA A 190 -4.60 -2.26 -9.62
CA ALA A 190 -4.71 -1.23 -10.67
C ALA A 190 -6.06 -1.17 -11.40
N ALA A 191 -6.91 -2.19 -11.31
CA ALA A 191 -8.17 -2.25 -12.05
C ALA A 191 -9.31 -1.42 -11.41
N ASP A 192 -9.16 -1.00 -10.16
CA ASP A 192 -10.07 -0.08 -9.47
C ASP A 192 -9.89 1.37 -9.96
N ARG A 193 -10.25 1.63 -11.22
CA ARG A 193 -10.08 2.92 -11.91
C ARG A 193 -11.07 3.10 -13.06
N ALA A 194 -11.26 4.34 -13.49
CA ALA A 194 -11.88 4.65 -14.78
C ALA A 194 -10.94 4.30 -15.96
N SER A 195 -11.50 4.21 -17.17
CA SER A 195 -10.71 4.07 -18.40
C SER A 195 -9.66 5.17 -18.51
N PHE A 196 -8.44 4.81 -18.93
CA PHE A 196 -7.36 5.78 -19.05
C PHE A 196 -7.66 6.82 -20.12
N ASN A 197 -7.70 8.09 -19.71
CA ASN A 197 -7.85 9.24 -20.58
C ASN A 197 -6.74 10.26 -20.26
N PRO A 198 -5.68 10.31 -21.09
CA PRO A 198 -4.56 11.21 -20.83
C PRO A 198 -4.96 12.69 -20.97
N ASP A 199 -5.87 13.05 -21.87
CA ASP A 199 -6.32 14.45 -22.02
C ASP A 199 -7.07 14.93 -20.78
N GLN A 200 -8.04 14.14 -20.30
CA GLN A 200 -8.79 14.45 -19.07
C GLN A 200 -7.86 14.56 -17.86
N THR A 201 -6.79 13.75 -17.80
CA THR A 201 -5.81 13.79 -16.72
C THR A 201 -4.96 15.07 -16.76
N VAL A 202 -4.67 15.59 -17.96
CA VAL A 202 -4.01 16.90 -18.13
C VAL A 202 -4.95 18.03 -17.74
N GLU A 203 -6.19 18.04 -18.24
CA GLU A 203 -7.22 19.05 -17.94
C GLU A 203 -7.44 19.15 -16.42
N THR A 204 -7.64 18.02 -15.76
CA THR A 204 -7.85 17.97 -14.31
C THR A 204 -6.62 18.50 -13.55
N ALA A 205 -5.41 18.13 -13.98
CA ALA A 205 -4.20 18.65 -13.36
C ALA A 205 -4.08 20.18 -13.53
N GLN A 206 -4.51 20.74 -14.66
CA GLN A 206 -4.53 22.18 -14.90
C GLN A 206 -5.57 22.92 -14.03
N ASP A 207 -6.70 22.30 -13.76
CA ASP A 207 -7.73 22.86 -12.87
C ASP A 207 -7.26 22.88 -11.40
N GLU A 208 -6.51 21.86 -10.96
CA GLU A 208 -5.92 21.82 -9.62
C GLU A 208 -4.69 22.75 -9.46
N VAL A 209 -4.06 23.15 -10.58
CA VAL A 209 -2.89 24.05 -10.68
C VAL A 209 -3.17 25.50 -10.24
N SER A 210 -4.41 25.89 -9.91
CA SER A 210 -4.64 27.11 -9.11
C SER A 210 -3.93 27.11 -7.73
N PHE A 211 -3.29 26.00 -7.34
CA PHE A 211 -2.37 25.88 -6.21
C PHE A 211 -0.89 25.55 -6.58
N GLY A 212 -0.37 26.09 -7.69
CA GLY A 212 1.05 26.50 -7.75
C GLY A 212 2.07 25.63 -8.49
N SER A 213 1.72 24.92 -9.58
CA SER A 213 2.71 24.33 -10.50
C SER A 213 2.53 24.81 -11.95
N GLY A 214 3.61 25.04 -12.70
CA GLY A 214 3.52 25.60 -14.06
C GLY A 214 2.85 24.68 -15.08
N ALA A 215 2.34 25.24 -16.19
CA ALA A 215 1.60 24.53 -17.25
C ALA A 215 2.36 23.35 -17.91
N SER A 216 3.71 23.32 -17.84
CA SER A 216 4.50 22.19 -18.35
C SER A 216 4.41 20.94 -17.49
N GLY A 217 4.11 21.08 -16.19
CA GLY A 217 3.97 19.96 -15.26
C GLY A 217 2.69 19.14 -15.46
N SER A 218 1.66 19.74 -16.06
CA SER A 218 0.39 19.06 -16.31
C SER A 218 0.49 18.03 -17.44
N LEU A 219 1.31 18.26 -18.48
CA LEU A 219 1.47 17.29 -19.59
C LEU A 219 2.08 15.95 -19.15
N LEU A 220 2.73 15.92 -17.98
CA LEU A 220 3.32 14.72 -17.36
C LEU A 220 2.40 14.09 -16.31
N SER A 221 1.22 14.68 -16.03
CA SER A 221 0.24 14.10 -15.11
C SER A 221 -0.25 12.71 -15.53
N PRO A 222 -0.44 12.37 -16.83
CA PRO A 222 -0.83 11.02 -17.21
C PRO A 222 0.26 9.99 -16.88
N LEU A 223 1.55 10.36 -16.98
CA LEU A 223 2.66 9.49 -16.58
C LEU A 223 2.61 9.18 -15.08
N ARG A 224 2.31 10.19 -14.24
CA ARG A 224 2.15 10.02 -12.79
C ARG A 224 0.98 9.09 -12.47
N GLN A 225 -0.14 9.23 -13.17
CA GLN A 225 -1.30 8.37 -13.02
C GLN A 225 -1.01 6.90 -13.39
N LEU A 226 -0.36 6.67 -14.54
CA LEU A 226 0.06 5.33 -14.98
C LEU A 226 1.02 4.67 -13.98
N THR A 227 1.91 5.47 -13.40
CA THR A 227 2.84 5.03 -12.37
C THR A 227 2.12 4.62 -11.09
N PHE A 228 1.17 5.44 -10.64
CA PHE A 228 0.33 5.13 -9.49
C PHE A 228 -0.39 3.80 -9.66
N TRP A 229 -1.00 3.55 -10.82
CA TRP A 229 -1.64 2.27 -11.12
C TRP A 229 -0.64 1.11 -11.20
N THR A 230 0.54 1.33 -11.78
CA THR A 230 1.60 0.30 -11.83
C THR A 230 2.03 -0.14 -10.43
N MET A 231 2.13 0.79 -9.47
CA MET A 231 2.46 0.46 -8.08
C MET A 231 1.34 -0.35 -7.41
N LYS A 232 0.06 -0.04 -7.65
CA LYS A 232 -1.06 -0.86 -7.14
C LYS A 232 -1.03 -2.29 -7.70
N LYS A 233 -0.80 -2.44 -9.01
CA LYS A 233 -0.65 -3.75 -9.66
C LYS A 233 0.52 -4.54 -9.05
N ARG A 234 1.65 -3.87 -8.84
CA ARG A 234 2.82 -4.47 -8.20
C ARG A 234 2.52 -4.91 -6.76
N ALA A 235 1.84 -4.07 -5.98
CA ALA A 235 1.43 -4.42 -4.61
C ALA A 235 0.60 -5.71 -4.58
N SER A 236 -0.36 -5.85 -5.50
CA SER A 236 -1.16 -7.07 -5.64
C SER A 236 -0.29 -8.28 -6.00
N LYS A 237 0.55 -8.15 -7.03
CA LYS A 237 1.47 -9.22 -7.48
C LYS A 237 2.37 -9.71 -6.34
N ILE A 238 2.96 -8.80 -5.58
CA ILE A 238 3.86 -9.13 -4.47
C ILE A 238 3.09 -9.82 -3.33
N GLY A 239 1.90 -9.33 -2.99
CA GLY A 239 1.04 -9.98 -2.00
C GLY A 239 0.71 -11.42 -2.39
N GLU A 240 0.22 -11.63 -3.61
CA GLU A 240 -0.25 -12.92 -4.10
C GLU A 240 0.85 -13.94 -4.33
N LEU A 241 1.96 -13.53 -4.97
CA LEU A 241 2.97 -14.48 -5.45
C LEU A 241 4.07 -14.71 -4.42
N PHE A 242 4.39 -13.70 -3.60
CA PHE A 242 5.48 -13.79 -2.64
C PHE A 242 4.97 -13.94 -1.21
N LEU A 243 4.23 -12.95 -0.71
CA LEU A 243 3.89 -12.90 0.72
C LEU A 243 2.92 -14.02 1.11
N HIS A 244 1.96 -14.38 0.24
CA HIS A 244 1.06 -15.53 0.45
C HIS A 244 1.84 -16.83 0.69
N GLY A 245 2.81 -17.14 -0.18
CA GLY A 245 3.65 -18.32 -0.07
C GLY A 245 4.50 -18.32 1.20
N PHE A 246 5.03 -17.15 1.59
CA PHE A 246 5.77 -17.00 2.83
C PHE A 246 4.90 -17.24 4.07
N ILE A 247 3.68 -16.69 4.12
CA ILE A 247 2.73 -16.94 5.23
C ILE A 247 2.38 -18.42 5.31
N ALA A 248 2.07 -19.06 4.18
CA ALA A 248 1.79 -20.50 4.14
C ALA A 248 2.97 -21.33 4.70
N ARG A 249 4.21 -20.95 4.34
CA ARG A 249 5.42 -21.59 4.86
C ARG A 249 5.59 -21.38 6.37
N LEU A 250 5.40 -20.17 6.89
CA LEU A 250 5.43 -19.90 8.35
C LEU A 250 4.45 -20.82 9.09
N MET A 251 3.22 -20.94 8.60
CA MET A 251 2.17 -21.76 9.22
C MET A 251 2.43 -23.26 9.15
N THR A 252 3.08 -23.72 8.07
CA THR A 252 3.45 -25.12 7.86
C THR A 252 4.59 -25.52 8.79
N GLU A 253 5.60 -24.65 8.90
CA GLU A 253 6.82 -24.93 9.65
C GLU A 253 6.66 -24.74 11.16
N ASN A 254 5.67 -23.95 11.59
CA ASN A 254 5.24 -23.89 12.98
C ASN A 254 3.71 -23.92 13.06
N PRO A 255 3.10 -25.04 13.47
CA PRO A 255 1.64 -25.18 13.50
C PRO A 255 0.93 -24.33 14.57
N TYR A 256 1.67 -23.73 15.50
CA TYR A 256 1.12 -22.93 16.60
C TYR A 256 1.33 -21.42 16.44
N VAL A 257 2.15 -21.00 15.45
CA VAL A 257 2.40 -19.57 15.21
C VAL A 257 1.12 -18.87 14.76
N ARG A 258 0.87 -17.71 15.36
CA ARG A 258 -0.12 -16.74 14.91
C ARG A 258 0.55 -15.73 14.00
N VAL A 259 -0.08 -15.43 12.88
CA VAL A 259 0.41 -14.42 11.94
C VAL A 259 -0.51 -13.22 12.02
N HIS A 260 0.07 -12.03 12.20
CA HIS A 260 -0.64 -10.75 12.27
C HIS A 260 -0.16 -9.86 11.13
N LEU A 261 -1.10 -9.26 10.41
CA LEU A 261 -0.79 -8.43 9.25
C LEU A 261 -1.04 -6.96 9.57
N MET A 262 -0.09 -6.10 9.21
CA MET A 262 -0.27 -4.65 9.19
C MET A 262 0.19 -4.10 7.84
N GLY A 263 -0.73 -3.47 7.12
CA GLY A 263 -0.44 -2.75 5.89
C GLY A 263 -0.74 -1.27 6.07
N HIS A 264 0.07 -0.40 5.45
CA HIS A 264 -0.23 1.02 5.30
C HIS A 264 -0.39 1.38 3.82
N SER A 265 -1.37 2.22 3.48
CA SER A 265 -1.51 2.74 2.11
C SER A 265 -1.57 1.60 1.09
N PHE A 266 -0.67 1.51 0.10
CA PHE A 266 -0.56 0.36 -0.81
C PHE A 266 -0.10 -0.94 -0.14
N GLY A 267 0.57 -0.88 1.01
CA GLY A 267 0.83 -2.04 1.84
C GLY A 267 -0.46 -2.76 2.28
N CYS A 268 -1.60 -2.06 2.30
CA CYS A 268 -2.91 -2.69 2.50
C CYS A 268 -3.29 -3.61 1.34
N ILE A 269 -2.96 -3.23 0.09
CA ILE A 269 -3.14 -4.10 -1.08
C ILE A 269 -2.26 -5.33 -0.92
N VAL A 270 -0.98 -5.17 -0.55
CA VAL A 270 -0.06 -6.29 -0.32
C VAL A 270 -0.62 -7.29 0.70
N MET A 271 -1.11 -6.81 1.85
CA MET A 271 -1.68 -7.67 2.88
C MET A 271 -2.98 -8.35 2.45
N SER A 272 -3.86 -7.63 1.76
CA SER A 272 -5.13 -8.16 1.25
C SER A 272 -4.89 -9.25 0.19
N SER A 273 -3.96 -8.99 -0.73
CA SER A 273 -3.50 -9.94 -1.74
C SER A 273 -2.79 -11.16 -1.14
N ALA A 274 -2.02 -10.99 -0.05
CA ALA A 274 -1.42 -12.10 0.64
C ALA A 274 -2.46 -13.03 1.31
N LEU A 275 -3.57 -12.48 1.79
CA LEU A 275 -4.69 -13.26 2.32
C LEU A 275 -5.46 -14.01 1.24
N ALA A 276 -5.66 -13.36 0.08
CA ALA A 276 -6.42 -13.91 -1.03
C ALA A 276 -5.61 -14.94 -1.85
N GLY A 277 -4.30 -14.75 -1.91
CA GLY A 277 -3.36 -15.55 -2.70
C GLY A 277 -3.59 -15.43 -4.21
N PRO A 278 -2.86 -16.20 -5.04
CA PRO A 278 -2.96 -16.12 -6.49
C PRO A 278 -4.40 -16.15 -7.00
N HIS A 279 -4.76 -15.16 -7.83
CA HIS A 279 -6.09 -14.98 -8.41
C HIS A 279 -7.22 -14.87 -7.36
N ALA A 280 -6.90 -14.40 -6.16
CA ALA A 280 -7.82 -14.24 -5.04
C ALA A 280 -8.64 -15.50 -4.65
N THR A 281 -8.10 -16.69 -4.91
CA THR A 281 -8.82 -17.96 -4.69
C THR A 281 -8.00 -19.01 -3.92
N SER A 282 -6.76 -18.67 -3.54
CA SER A 282 -5.84 -19.66 -2.96
C SER A 282 -5.96 -19.71 -1.42
N PRO A 283 -6.11 -20.90 -0.82
CA PRO A 283 -6.20 -21.03 0.63
C PRO A 283 -4.83 -20.95 1.31
N LEU A 284 -4.77 -20.27 2.45
CA LEU A 284 -3.70 -20.46 3.44
C LEU A 284 -3.93 -21.75 4.25
N PRO A 285 -2.89 -22.36 4.84
CA PRO A 285 -3.05 -23.56 5.68
C PRO A 285 -4.03 -23.38 6.85
N ARG A 286 -4.15 -22.15 7.36
CA ARG A 286 -5.15 -21.72 8.35
C ARG A 286 -5.33 -20.20 8.28
N PRO A 287 -6.39 -19.63 8.88
CA PRO A 287 -6.58 -18.19 8.94
C PRO A 287 -5.42 -17.48 9.66
N VAL A 288 -5.12 -16.24 9.25
CA VAL A 288 -4.24 -15.36 10.04
C VAL A 288 -4.98 -14.86 11.28
N ALA A 289 -4.23 -14.47 12.31
CA ALA A 289 -4.79 -14.10 13.60
C ALA A 289 -5.43 -12.71 13.62
N SER A 290 -4.89 -11.74 12.88
CA SER A 290 -5.54 -10.42 12.68
C SER A 290 -4.98 -9.70 11.46
N CYS A 291 -5.72 -8.69 10.97
CA CYS A 291 -5.30 -7.84 9.87
C CYS A 291 -5.67 -6.37 10.14
N VAL A 292 -4.68 -5.47 10.11
CA VAL A 292 -4.86 -4.04 10.32
C VAL A 292 -4.43 -3.28 9.06
N LEU A 293 -5.37 -2.56 8.45
CA LEU A 293 -5.19 -1.77 7.22
C LEU A 293 -5.22 -0.28 7.56
N VAL A 294 -4.05 0.32 7.75
CA VAL A 294 -3.90 1.70 8.19
C VAL A 294 -3.88 2.64 6.98
N GLN A 295 -4.82 3.58 6.92
CA GLN A 295 -4.96 4.53 5.80
C GLN A 295 -4.88 3.85 4.43
N GLY A 296 -5.71 2.82 4.21
CA GLY A 296 -5.63 1.98 3.02
C GLY A 296 -5.91 2.74 1.72
N ALA A 297 -4.92 2.77 0.82
CA ALA A 297 -5.00 3.36 -0.51
C ALA A 297 -5.50 2.33 -1.54
N MET A 298 -6.70 1.82 -1.29
CA MET A 298 -7.38 0.80 -2.10
C MET A 298 -8.89 0.96 -1.98
N SER A 299 -9.64 0.42 -2.95
CA SER A 299 -11.10 0.56 -3.06
C SER A 299 -11.82 0.32 -1.74
N LEU A 300 -12.73 1.23 -1.36
CA LEU A 300 -13.69 0.96 -0.27
C LEU A 300 -14.55 -0.28 -0.54
N TRP A 301 -14.71 -0.66 -1.82
CA TRP A 301 -15.51 -1.79 -2.27
C TRP A 301 -14.74 -3.10 -2.36
N ALA A 302 -13.43 -3.11 -2.04
CA ALA A 302 -12.57 -4.25 -2.31
C ALA A 302 -13.00 -5.55 -1.59
N TYR A 303 -13.74 -5.44 -0.49
CA TYR A 303 -14.27 -6.56 0.29
C TYR A 303 -15.78 -6.77 0.13
N ALA A 304 -16.45 -5.96 -0.70
CA ALA A 304 -17.90 -6.02 -0.87
C ALA A 304 -18.31 -7.35 -1.50
N SER A 305 -19.35 -7.99 -0.96
CA SER A 305 -19.92 -9.21 -1.58
C SER A 305 -20.71 -8.91 -2.85
N LYS A 306 -21.20 -7.68 -2.98
CA LYS A 306 -21.80 -7.11 -4.20
C LYS A 306 -21.47 -5.64 -4.28
N ILE A 307 -21.01 -5.19 -5.45
CA ILE A 307 -20.75 -3.78 -5.74
C ILE A 307 -22.07 -3.12 -6.20
N PRO A 308 -22.44 -1.94 -5.68
CA PRO A 308 -23.78 -1.38 -5.88
C PRO A 308 -24.05 -0.85 -7.29
N PHE A 309 -23.02 -0.57 -8.09
CA PHE A 309 -23.12 0.01 -9.44
C PHE A 309 -22.80 -0.98 -10.57
N GLU A 310 -22.44 -2.22 -10.25
CA GLU A 310 -22.14 -3.28 -11.22
C GLU A 310 -22.82 -4.58 -10.80
N ASP A 311 -23.80 -5.02 -11.60
CA ASP A 311 -24.56 -6.23 -11.28
C ASP A 311 -23.71 -7.50 -11.41
N GLY A 312 -23.70 -8.30 -10.35
CA GLY A 312 -23.00 -9.58 -10.30
C GLY A 312 -21.50 -9.49 -10.03
N VAL A 313 -20.96 -8.29 -9.81
CA VAL A 313 -19.54 -8.08 -9.51
C VAL A 313 -19.34 -7.94 -7.99
N ALA A 314 -18.45 -8.76 -7.44
CA ALA A 314 -17.99 -8.66 -6.06
C ALA A 314 -16.63 -7.97 -6.01
N GLY A 315 -16.27 -7.38 -4.88
CA GLY A 315 -14.92 -6.87 -4.66
C GLY A 315 -13.89 -7.99 -4.75
N TYR A 316 -12.72 -7.68 -5.29
CA TYR A 316 -11.65 -8.66 -5.53
C TYR A 316 -11.25 -9.47 -4.29
N PHE A 317 -11.27 -8.84 -3.10
CA PHE A 317 -10.94 -9.48 -1.83
C PHE A 317 -12.18 -9.97 -1.05
N SER A 318 -13.38 -10.01 -1.65
CA SER A 318 -14.61 -10.51 -1.02
C SER A 318 -14.45 -11.93 -0.46
N ARG A 319 -13.67 -12.77 -1.14
CA ARG A 319 -13.32 -14.13 -0.70
C ARG A 319 -12.50 -14.19 0.59
N VAL A 320 -11.76 -13.15 0.94
CA VAL A 320 -11.05 -13.07 2.23
C VAL A 320 -12.05 -13.19 3.39
N LEU A 321 -13.23 -12.58 3.23
CA LEU A 321 -14.31 -12.68 4.21
C LEU A 321 -15.09 -14.00 4.05
N ALA A 322 -15.50 -14.33 2.82
CA ALA A 322 -16.33 -15.51 2.57
C ALA A 322 -15.65 -16.83 3.01
N ASP A 323 -14.33 -16.90 2.86
CA ASP A 323 -13.54 -18.08 3.24
C ASP A 323 -12.93 -17.97 4.65
N SER A 324 -13.28 -16.92 5.41
CA SER A 324 -12.78 -16.69 6.78
C SER A 324 -11.25 -16.73 6.89
N LYS A 325 -10.52 -16.06 5.98
CA LYS A 325 -9.05 -16.08 5.95
C LYS A 325 -8.38 -15.36 7.14
N VAL A 326 -9.17 -14.64 7.94
CA VAL A 326 -8.75 -13.98 9.19
C VAL A 326 -9.63 -14.49 10.32
N SER A 327 -9.04 -15.05 11.39
CA SER A 327 -9.80 -15.55 12.54
C SER A 327 -10.11 -14.47 13.57
N GLY A 328 -9.26 -13.45 13.70
CA GLY A 328 -9.49 -12.31 14.59
C GLY A 328 -10.18 -11.15 13.86
N PRO A 329 -10.01 -9.92 14.35
CA PRO A 329 -10.61 -8.75 13.72
C PRO A 329 -9.86 -8.35 12.43
N ILE A 330 -10.60 -7.78 11.49
CA ILE A 330 -10.06 -6.96 10.41
C ILE A 330 -10.32 -5.50 10.80
N VAL A 331 -9.28 -4.71 10.95
CA VAL A 331 -9.39 -3.32 11.40
C VAL A 331 -8.89 -2.40 10.31
N THR A 332 -9.64 -1.38 9.97
CA THR A 332 -9.20 -0.31 9.07
C THR A 332 -9.21 1.02 9.80
N THR A 333 -8.28 1.91 9.47
CA THR A 333 -8.29 3.29 9.99
C THR A 333 -8.67 4.26 8.90
N ARG A 334 -9.38 5.32 9.27
CA ARG A 334 -9.63 6.48 8.41
C ARG A 334 -9.26 7.79 9.09
N SER A 335 -8.91 8.81 8.32
CA SER A 335 -8.77 10.18 8.84
C SER A 335 -9.23 11.22 7.84
N LYS A 336 -10.00 12.22 8.30
CA LYS A 336 -10.34 13.40 7.48
C LYS A 336 -9.13 14.29 7.14
N HIS A 337 -8.01 14.08 7.85
CA HIS A 337 -6.75 14.80 7.63
C HIS A 337 -5.84 14.09 6.62
N ASP A 338 -6.20 12.89 6.17
CA ASP A 338 -5.48 12.17 5.14
C ASP A 338 -5.89 12.68 3.75
N TYR A 339 -5.06 13.54 3.17
CA TYR A 339 -5.35 14.15 1.87
C TYR A 339 -4.91 13.25 0.71
N ALA A 340 -3.93 12.36 0.92
CA ALA A 340 -3.51 11.41 -0.10
C ALA A 340 -4.67 10.50 -0.50
N VAL A 341 -5.33 9.84 0.45
CA VAL A 341 -6.45 8.95 0.11
C VAL A 341 -7.81 9.65 0.11
N GLY A 342 -7.95 10.77 0.81
CA GLY A 342 -9.19 11.55 0.84
C GLY A 342 -9.40 12.45 -0.37
N LYS A 343 -8.32 12.92 -1.02
CA LYS A 343 -8.39 13.89 -2.14
C LYS A 343 -7.65 13.41 -3.38
N LEU A 344 -6.41 12.92 -3.23
CA LEU A 344 -5.58 12.53 -4.37
C LEU A 344 -5.96 11.15 -4.94
N TYR A 345 -6.50 10.24 -4.14
CA TYR A 345 -6.92 8.92 -4.62
C TYR A 345 -8.10 8.99 -5.61
N PRO A 346 -9.20 9.73 -5.36
CA PRO A 346 -10.24 9.94 -6.38
C PRO A 346 -9.71 10.54 -7.69
N TRP A 347 -8.76 11.48 -7.61
CA TRP A 347 -8.08 12.05 -8.78
C TRP A 347 -7.29 10.97 -9.53
N ALA A 348 -6.46 10.21 -8.81
CA ALA A 348 -5.62 9.15 -9.38
C ALA A 348 -6.45 7.98 -9.93
N ALA A 349 -7.68 7.75 -9.43
CA ALA A 349 -8.62 6.78 -9.97
C ALA A 349 -9.33 7.23 -11.26
N GLY A 350 -9.17 8.50 -11.66
CA GLY A 350 -9.69 9.04 -12.93
C GLY A 350 -11.05 9.74 -12.84
N VAL A 351 -11.51 10.14 -11.65
CA VAL A 351 -12.84 10.76 -11.44
C VAL A 351 -12.80 11.99 -10.53
N ALA A 352 -11.94 12.96 -10.86
CA ALA A 352 -11.96 14.24 -10.15
C ALA A 352 -13.38 14.84 -10.18
N ASN A 353 -13.83 15.36 -9.03
CA ASN A 353 -15.11 16.04 -8.79
C ASN A 353 -16.41 15.20 -8.66
N GLN A 354 -16.37 13.88 -8.49
CA GLN A 354 -17.56 13.11 -8.10
C GLN A 354 -17.76 13.05 -6.57
N PHE A 355 -18.03 14.18 -5.93
CA PHE A 355 -18.41 14.24 -4.51
C PHE A 355 -19.93 14.46 -4.35
N ALA A 356 -20.71 13.39 -4.49
CA ALA A 356 -22.07 13.39 -3.96
C ALA A 356 -22.01 12.99 -2.48
N TYR A 357 -22.12 13.96 -1.56
CA TYR A 357 -22.04 13.72 -0.11
C TYR A 357 -23.16 12.81 0.44
N ASP A 358 -24.20 12.54 -0.36
CA ASP A 358 -25.35 11.72 0.04
C ASP A 358 -25.22 10.23 -0.38
N THR A 359 -24.19 9.86 -1.13
CA THR A 359 -23.96 8.48 -1.62
C THR A 359 -22.46 8.14 -1.61
N LEU A 360 -22.10 6.94 -1.16
CA LEU A 360 -20.70 6.47 -1.22
C LEU A 360 -20.17 6.52 -2.67
N PRO A 361 -18.94 7.03 -2.89
CA PRO A 361 -18.42 7.20 -4.24
C PRO A 361 -18.11 5.84 -4.90
N GLN A 362 -18.21 5.79 -6.23
CA GLN A 362 -17.73 4.63 -7.01
C GLN A 362 -16.24 4.39 -6.75
N PHE A 363 -15.45 5.45 -6.81
CA PHE A 363 -14.02 5.42 -6.55
C PHE A 363 -13.69 6.16 -5.25
N GLY A 364 -13.34 5.41 -4.22
CA GLY A 364 -12.88 5.96 -2.95
C GLY A 364 -11.99 4.96 -2.22
N ALA A 365 -11.26 5.45 -1.24
CA ALA A 365 -10.27 4.65 -0.54
C ALA A 365 -10.75 4.22 0.85
N ILE A 366 -10.31 3.03 1.28
CA ILE A 366 -10.52 2.55 2.66
C ILE A 366 -10.04 3.57 3.70
N GLY A 367 -8.91 4.26 3.49
CA GLY A 367 -8.43 5.26 4.45
C GLY A 367 -9.27 6.54 4.52
N ALA A 368 -10.21 6.75 3.59
CA ALA A 368 -11.17 7.86 3.66
C ALA A 368 -12.53 7.40 4.22
N PHE A 369 -13.02 6.24 3.79
CA PHE A 369 -14.39 5.79 4.05
C PHE A 369 -14.50 4.56 4.96
N GLY A 370 -13.42 3.80 5.11
CA GLY A 370 -13.43 2.43 5.63
C GLY A 370 -13.83 1.41 4.55
N ILE A 371 -13.92 0.14 4.95
CA ILE A 371 -14.49 -0.92 4.11
C ILE A 371 -16.01 -0.73 4.02
N CYS A 372 -16.56 -0.86 2.81
CA CYS A 372 -17.98 -0.70 2.52
C CYS A 372 -18.54 -1.88 1.71
N GLY A 373 -19.86 -1.96 1.58
CA GLY A 373 -20.54 -3.04 0.82
C GLY A 373 -20.52 -4.41 1.50
N THR A 374 -20.21 -4.44 2.80
CA THR A 374 -20.23 -5.62 3.68
C THR A 374 -20.51 -5.16 5.12
N PRO A 375 -21.02 -6.01 6.03
CA PRO A 375 -21.23 -5.63 7.43
C PRO A 375 -19.93 -5.18 8.11
N THR A 376 -19.94 -3.99 8.71
CA THR A 376 -18.82 -3.40 9.46
C THR A 376 -19.31 -2.68 10.71
N GLU A 377 -18.49 -2.64 11.75
CA GLU A 377 -18.70 -1.78 12.93
C GLU A 377 -17.86 -0.51 12.83
N SER A 378 -18.41 0.63 13.27
CA SER A 378 -17.68 1.90 13.33
C SER A 378 -17.23 2.19 14.75
N LEU A 379 -15.96 2.55 14.91
CA LEU A 379 -15.37 2.91 16.20
C LEU A 379 -14.62 4.24 16.09
N LEU A 380 -14.44 4.93 17.21
CA LEU A 380 -13.43 5.98 17.31
C LEU A 380 -12.11 5.35 17.75
N MET A 381 -10.99 5.86 17.22
CA MET A 381 -9.69 5.55 17.76
C MET A 381 -9.62 6.07 19.20
N ARG A 382 -9.14 5.22 20.09
CA ARG A 382 -9.00 5.48 21.53
C ARG A 382 -7.56 5.88 21.86
N PRO A 383 -7.36 6.62 22.96
CA PRO A 383 -6.03 6.82 23.54
C PRO A 383 -5.32 5.48 23.78
N ALA A 384 -3.99 5.48 23.76
CA ALA A 384 -3.17 4.28 23.95
C ALA A 384 -3.30 3.59 25.33
N THR A 385 -4.13 4.14 26.22
CA THR A 385 -4.42 3.62 27.56
C THR A 385 -5.81 2.97 27.68
N GLU A 386 -6.63 3.04 26.64
CA GLU A 386 -8.02 2.60 26.68
C GLU A 386 -8.23 1.37 25.78
N ALA A 387 -8.51 0.23 26.41
CA ALA A 387 -8.74 -1.04 25.71
C ALA A 387 -9.90 -0.97 24.70
N TYR A 388 -9.85 -1.80 23.67
CA TYR A 388 -10.96 -2.02 22.74
C TYR A 388 -11.65 -3.34 23.05
N ASP A 389 -12.92 -3.48 22.65
CA ASP A 389 -13.65 -4.75 22.71
C ASP A 389 -13.78 -5.38 21.32
N LEU A 390 -12.63 -5.54 20.62
CA LEU A 390 -12.60 -6.11 19.28
C LEU A 390 -12.98 -7.59 19.32
N LYS A 391 -13.81 -8.04 18.38
CA LYS A 391 -14.28 -9.43 18.30
C LYS A 391 -13.71 -10.17 17.10
N SER A 392 -13.63 -11.49 17.24
CA SER A 392 -13.30 -12.41 16.15
C SER A 392 -14.26 -12.24 14.97
N SER A 393 -13.74 -12.29 13.75
CA SER A 393 -14.53 -12.24 12.50
C SER A 393 -15.35 -10.97 12.29
N VAL A 394 -15.08 -9.88 13.03
CA VAL A 394 -15.72 -8.58 12.84
C VAL A 394 -14.78 -7.62 12.11
N ILE A 395 -15.35 -6.82 11.21
CA ILE A 395 -14.65 -5.77 10.49
C ILE A 395 -14.93 -4.43 11.17
N TYR A 396 -13.88 -3.70 11.51
CA TYR A 396 -13.96 -2.41 12.19
C TYR A 396 -13.43 -1.30 11.28
N ASN A 397 -14.23 -0.25 11.09
CA ASN A 397 -13.82 1.02 10.50
C ASN A 397 -13.57 2.02 11.65
N VAL A 398 -12.30 2.25 11.96
CA VAL A 398 -11.86 3.09 13.09
C VAL A 398 -11.56 4.51 12.61
N ASP A 399 -12.29 5.47 13.14
CA ASP A 399 -12.02 6.89 12.90
C ASP A 399 -10.82 7.35 13.73
N GLY A 400 -9.68 7.49 13.06
CA GLY A 400 -8.42 7.94 13.62
C GLY A 400 -8.22 9.45 13.55
N SER A 401 -9.21 10.24 13.13
CA SER A 401 -9.04 11.66 12.83
C SER A 401 -8.51 12.50 14.00
N GLN A 402 -8.68 12.05 15.25
CA GLN A 402 -8.15 12.71 16.43
C GLN A 402 -6.61 12.56 16.54
N PHE A 403 -6.07 11.41 16.15
CA PHE A 403 -4.67 11.03 16.40
C PHE A 403 -3.82 10.93 15.13
N ILE A 404 -4.44 10.67 13.98
CA ILE A 404 -3.82 10.73 12.65
C ILE A 404 -4.20 12.08 12.04
N CYS A 405 -3.53 13.14 12.49
CA CYS A 405 -3.94 14.52 12.22
C CYS A 405 -2.79 15.49 11.92
N LYS A 406 -1.54 15.07 12.11
CA LYS A 406 -0.37 15.88 11.78
C LYS A 406 -0.22 16.00 10.26
N ILE A 407 -0.51 17.19 9.74
CA ILE A 407 -0.37 17.51 8.32
C ILE A 407 1.11 17.63 7.95
N ASP A 408 1.52 16.89 6.92
CA ASP A 408 2.84 16.99 6.30
C ASP A 408 2.71 16.97 4.76
N GLY A 409 3.22 18.01 4.11
CA GLY A 409 3.14 18.16 2.65
C GLY A 409 1.73 18.07 2.05
N VAL A 410 1.67 17.65 0.78
CA VAL A 410 0.43 17.52 0.00
C VAL A 410 -0.38 16.28 0.38
N SER A 411 0.24 15.28 1.00
CA SER A 411 -0.40 14.04 1.44
C SER A 411 -1.16 14.19 2.76
N GLY A 412 -0.97 15.29 3.50
CA GLY A 412 -1.67 15.56 4.74
C GLY A 412 -1.19 14.64 5.87
N ALA A 413 -2.11 14.07 6.64
CA ALA A 413 -1.79 13.15 7.74
C ALA A 413 -1.54 11.70 7.30
N HIS A 414 -1.36 11.44 6.00
CA HIS A 414 -1.25 10.09 5.46
C HIS A 414 -0.11 9.26 6.09
N SER A 415 0.99 9.93 6.43
CA SER A 415 2.16 9.32 7.05
C SER A 415 2.19 9.44 8.58
N ASP A 416 1.19 10.07 9.20
CA ASP A 416 1.05 10.27 10.65
C ASP A 416 0.48 9.02 11.34
N ILE A 417 1.17 7.90 11.15
CA ILE A 417 0.68 6.56 11.51
C ILE A 417 1.65 5.77 12.39
N ALA A 418 2.68 6.45 12.89
CA ALA A 418 3.62 5.90 13.85
C ALA A 418 3.34 6.36 15.30
N GLY A 419 2.16 6.94 15.53
CA GLY A 419 1.72 7.35 16.86
C GLY A 419 1.38 6.16 17.77
N PRO A 420 1.41 6.35 19.10
CA PRO A 420 1.12 5.29 20.06
C PRO A 420 -0.32 4.77 19.95
N GLU A 421 -1.30 5.55 19.50
CA GLU A 421 -2.69 5.11 19.37
C GLU A 421 -2.89 4.13 18.21
N VAL A 422 -2.15 4.30 17.11
CA VAL A 422 -2.13 3.34 16.00
C VAL A 422 -1.44 2.05 16.45
N ALA A 423 -0.31 2.16 17.15
CA ALA A 423 0.39 1.02 17.72
C ALA A 423 -0.47 0.24 18.74
N HIS A 424 -1.19 0.95 19.60
CA HIS A 424 -2.13 0.39 20.57
C HIS A 424 -3.26 -0.37 19.85
N LEU A 425 -3.86 0.22 18.81
CA LEU A 425 -4.87 -0.47 18.01
C LEU A 425 -4.36 -1.79 17.40
N ILE A 426 -3.10 -1.82 16.94
CA ILE A 426 -2.48 -3.04 16.40
C ILE A 426 -2.27 -4.09 17.50
N TRP A 427 -1.84 -3.70 18.70
CA TRP A 427 -1.78 -4.58 19.86
C TRP A 427 -3.14 -5.19 20.21
N GLN A 428 -4.16 -4.34 20.29
CA GLN A 428 -5.51 -4.74 20.68
C GLN A 428 -6.13 -5.67 19.64
N ALA A 429 -5.88 -5.44 18.34
CA ALA A 429 -6.29 -6.35 17.28
C ALA A 429 -5.58 -7.72 17.33
N ALA A 430 -4.37 -7.78 17.90
CA ALA A 430 -3.60 -9.00 18.01
C ALA A 430 -3.95 -9.84 19.26
N LEU A 431 -4.67 -9.28 20.23
CA LEU A 431 -5.08 -10.04 21.43
C LEU A 431 -5.89 -11.29 21.03
N PRO A 432 -5.78 -12.40 21.80
CA PRO A 432 -6.70 -13.52 21.64
C PRO A 432 -8.14 -13.06 21.91
N VAL A 433 -9.05 -13.32 20.96
CA VAL A 433 -10.48 -12.93 21.01
C VAL A 433 -11.38 -14.13 20.80
#